data_AF-A0A2M7T1Y5-F1
#
_entry.id   AF-A0A2M7T1Y5-F1
#
_cell.length_a   1.000
_cell.length_b   1.000
_cell.length_c   1.000
_cell.angle_alpha   90.00
_cell.angle_beta   90.00
_cell.angle_gamma   90.00
#
_symmetry.space_group_name_H-M   'P 1'
#
loop_
_entity.id
_entity.type
_entity.pdbx_description
1 polymer ?
#
loop_
_entity_poly.entity_id
_entity_poly.type
_entity_poly.pdbx_seq_one_letter_code
_entity_poly.pdbx_strand_id
1 'polypeptide(L)'
;MMCRFFVRVKDHGVLCFFCAIAIIVFVLHMFSVYERNLWHHTTGKITYVKEIRDRNFMYTIEYMAKTDTAKHKVRLFRSDSSSPFKGQEVGLKYRKNDIQDFVLLGALKYMPESVQDKS
;
A
#
# COMPACT_ATOMS: atom_id res chain seq x y z
N MET A 1 -4.73 24.27 53.83
CA MET A 1 -5.86 23.95 52.92
C MET A 1 -5.48 24.11 51.44
N MET A 2 -4.73 25.16 51.05
CA MET A 2 -4.32 25.40 49.65
C MET A 2 -3.41 24.34 49.01
N CYS A 3 -2.45 23.74 49.74
CA CYS A 3 -1.56 22.72 49.16
C CYS A 3 -2.30 21.46 48.69
N ARG A 4 -3.37 21.05 49.38
CA ARG A 4 -4.23 19.92 48.96
C ARG A 4 -5.08 20.26 47.73
N PHE A 5 -5.38 21.54 47.50
CA PHE A 5 -6.15 22.00 46.35
C PHE A 5 -5.28 22.02 45.08
N PHE A 6 -4.04 22.52 45.19
CA PHE A 6 -3.07 22.50 44.08
C PHE A 6 -2.71 21.09 43.61
N VAL A 7 -2.53 20.15 44.55
CA VAL A 7 -2.28 18.73 44.22
C VAL A 7 -3.46 18.13 43.44
N ARG A 8 -4.70 18.37 43.90
CA ARG A 8 -5.91 17.90 43.17
C ARG A 8 -6.02 18.48 41.76
N VAL A 9 -5.77 19.78 41.57
CA VAL A 9 -5.85 20.42 40.25
C VAL A 9 -4.76 19.88 39.30
N LYS A 10 -3.55 19.65 39.81
CA LYS A 10 -2.47 19.03 39.05
C LYS A 10 -2.81 17.60 38.63
N ASP A 11 -3.36 16.79 39.54
CA ASP A 11 -3.76 15.42 39.24
C ASP A 11 -4.91 15.35 38.20
N HIS A 12 -5.86 16.29 38.26
CA HIS A 12 -6.92 16.40 37.25
C HIS A 12 -6.37 16.82 35.89
N GLY A 13 -5.42 17.77 35.86
CA GLY A 13 -4.77 18.18 34.61
C GLY A 13 -3.98 17.05 33.95
N VAL A 14 -3.27 16.24 34.75
CA VAL A 14 -2.55 15.04 34.28
C VAL A 14 -3.53 13.99 33.76
N LEU A 15 -4.63 13.75 34.47
CA LEU A 15 -5.68 12.83 34.01
C LEU A 15 -6.28 13.28 32.67
N CYS A 16 -6.64 14.56 32.54
CA CYS A 16 -7.16 15.12 31.29
C CYS A 16 -6.17 14.99 30.13
N PHE A 17 -4.86 15.19 30.37
CA PHE A 17 -3.82 15.01 29.36
C PHE A 17 -3.76 13.56 28.86
N PHE A 18 -3.77 12.57 29.78
CA PHE A 18 -3.80 11.16 29.38
C PHE A 18 -5.08 10.78 28.64
N CYS A 19 -6.24 11.30 29.06
CA CYS A 19 -7.49 11.12 28.35
C CYS A 19 -7.42 11.69 26.91
N ALA A 20 -6.84 12.87 26.74
CA ALA A 20 -6.67 13.48 25.41
C ALA A 20 -5.77 12.64 24.50
N ILE A 21 -4.65 12.13 25.02
CA ILE A 21 -3.77 11.21 24.28
C ILE A 21 -4.52 9.94 23.88
N ALA A 22 -5.28 9.33 24.79
CA ALA A 22 -6.03 8.12 24.51
C ALA A 22 -7.04 8.33 23.38
N ILE A 23 -7.73 9.47 23.35
CA ILE A 23 -8.65 9.84 22.27
C ILE A 23 -7.91 9.98 20.94
N ILE A 24 -6.76 10.66 20.91
CA ILE A 24 -5.96 10.83 19.69
C ILE A 24 -5.54 9.47 19.14
N VAL A 25 -5.00 8.60 20.00
CA VAL A 25 -4.58 7.24 19.60
C VAL A 25 -5.77 6.43 19.07
N PHE A 26 -6.93 6.52 19.73
CA PHE A 26 -8.14 5.85 19.29
C PHE A 26 -8.60 6.34 17.90
N VAL A 27 -8.63 7.65 17.67
CA VAL A 27 -8.99 8.23 16.37
C VAL A 27 -8.01 7.79 15.27
N LEU A 28 -6.70 7.82 15.55
CA LEU A 28 -5.68 7.33 14.61
C LEU A 28 -5.86 5.85 14.30
N HIS A 29 -6.19 5.03 15.30
CA HIS A 29 -6.47 3.62 15.11
C HIS A 29 -7.70 3.40 14.23
N MET A 30 -8.80 4.09 14.52
CA MET A 30 -10.03 4.04 13.72
C MET A 30 -9.77 4.47 12.27
N PHE A 31 -8.97 5.53 12.05
CA PHE A 31 -8.56 5.96 10.71
C PHE A 31 -7.73 4.88 10.00
N SER A 32 -6.75 4.27 10.69
CA SER A 32 -5.92 3.20 10.12
C SER A 32 -6.75 1.96 9.73
N VAL A 33 -7.74 1.59 10.55
CA VAL A 33 -8.65 0.48 10.26
C VAL A 33 -9.57 0.82 9.08
N TYR A 34 -10.13 2.02 9.06
CA TYR A 34 -10.96 2.52 7.97
C TYR A 34 -10.18 2.50 6.64
N GLU A 35 -8.98 3.07 6.62
CA GLU A 35 -8.12 3.07 5.44
C GLU A 35 -7.83 1.65 4.96
N ARG A 36 -7.45 0.72 5.85
CA ARG A 36 -7.23 -0.68 5.46
C ARG A 36 -8.47 -1.32 4.80
N ASN A 37 -9.66 -1.03 5.30
CA ASN A 37 -10.90 -1.58 4.76
C ASN A 37 -11.31 -1.01 3.40
N LEU A 38 -10.78 0.15 3.00
CA LEU A 38 -11.04 0.73 1.68
C LEU A 38 -10.29 0.01 0.56
N TRP A 39 -9.28 -0.77 0.89
CA TRP A 39 -8.48 -1.44 -0.12
C TRP A 39 -8.97 -2.85 -0.41
N HIS A 40 -8.97 -3.21 -1.68
CA HIS A 40 -9.18 -4.57 -2.14
C HIS A 40 -7.86 -5.13 -2.66
N HIS A 41 -7.64 -6.42 -2.45
CA HIS A 41 -6.45 -7.13 -2.89
C HIS A 41 -6.85 -8.13 -3.98
N THR A 42 -6.20 -8.06 -5.13
CA THR A 42 -6.45 -8.97 -6.25
C THR A 42 -5.12 -9.39 -6.88
N THR A 43 -5.19 -10.21 -7.92
CA THR A 43 -4.03 -10.58 -8.73
C THR A 43 -4.23 -10.16 -10.19
N GLY A 44 -3.13 -10.00 -10.91
CA GLY A 44 -3.13 -9.69 -12.32
C GLY A 44 -1.94 -10.31 -13.04
N LYS A 45 -1.91 -10.17 -14.35
CA LYS A 45 -0.84 -10.69 -15.21
C LYS A 45 -0.16 -9.54 -15.92
N ILE A 46 1.17 -9.50 -15.91
CA ILE A 46 1.95 -8.55 -16.70
C ILE A 46 1.81 -8.91 -18.17
N THR A 47 1.37 -7.96 -18.99
CA THR A 47 1.16 -8.14 -20.43
C THR A 47 2.25 -7.48 -21.27
N TYR A 48 2.94 -6.50 -20.70
CA TYR A 48 4.02 -5.77 -21.35
C TYR A 48 5.04 -5.30 -20.33
N VAL A 49 6.32 -5.33 -20.72
CA VAL A 49 7.43 -4.78 -19.95
C VAL A 49 8.29 -3.97 -20.90
N LYS A 50 8.62 -2.75 -20.49
CA LYS A 50 9.59 -1.89 -21.17
C LYS A 50 10.62 -1.43 -20.17
N GLU A 51 11.88 -1.73 -20.43
CA GLU A 51 12.98 -1.14 -19.67
C GLU A 51 13.05 0.37 -19.95
N ILE A 52 13.17 1.16 -18.89
CA ILE A 52 13.39 2.60 -18.97
C ILE A 52 14.65 2.93 -18.20
N ARG A 53 15.58 3.62 -18.85
CA ARG A 53 16.80 4.12 -18.23
C ARG A 53 16.56 5.52 -17.64
N ASP A 54 15.75 5.58 -16.58
CA ASP A 54 15.50 6.81 -15.81
C ASP A 54 16.21 6.73 -14.45
N ARG A 55 16.52 7.86 -13.79
CA ARG A 55 17.21 7.89 -12.49
C ARG A 55 16.41 7.21 -11.38
N ASN A 56 15.09 7.30 -11.42
CA ASN A 56 14.21 6.80 -10.35
C ASN A 56 13.49 5.49 -10.72
N PHE A 57 13.29 5.25 -12.02
CA PHE A 57 12.51 4.12 -12.54
C PHE A 57 13.37 3.20 -13.41
N MET A 58 13.08 1.90 -13.34
CA MET A 58 13.79 0.87 -14.12
C MET A 58 12.92 0.24 -15.20
N TYR A 59 11.63 0.08 -14.92
CA TYR A 59 10.69 -0.57 -15.84
C TYR A 59 9.37 0.20 -15.91
N THR A 60 8.74 0.17 -17.08
CA THR A 60 7.31 0.39 -17.21
C THR A 60 6.65 -0.93 -17.52
N ILE A 61 5.67 -1.31 -16.72
CA ILE A 61 4.88 -2.52 -16.90
C ILE A 61 3.46 -2.14 -17.30
N GLU A 62 2.85 -2.96 -18.15
CA GLU A 62 1.40 -2.97 -18.31
C GLU A 62 0.86 -4.29 -17.80
N TYR A 63 -0.19 -4.25 -17.00
CA TYR A 63 -0.85 -5.43 -16.46
C TYR A 63 -2.35 -5.36 -16.65
N MET A 64 -2.99 -6.52 -16.55
CA MET A 64 -4.44 -6.67 -16.56
C MET A 64 -4.84 -7.42 -15.29
N ALA A 65 -5.73 -6.85 -14.49
CA ALA A 65 -6.24 -7.50 -13.28
C ALA A 65 -7.18 -8.65 -13.68
N LYS A 66 -7.39 -9.66 -12.82
CA LYS A 66 -8.38 -10.71 -13.10
C LYS A 66 -9.83 -10.19 -13.10
N THR A 67 -10.06 -9.12 -12.35
CA THR A 67 -11.39 -8.53 -12.13
C THR A 67 -11.71 -7.40 -13.11
N ASP A 68 -10.77 -7.01 -13.98
CA ASP A 68 -10.90 -5.88 -14.90
C ASP A 68 -10.40 -6.28 -16.30
N THR A 69 -11.09 -5.83 -17.34
CA THR A 69 -10.67 -6.04 -18.74
C THR A 69 -9.74 -4.93 -19.23
N ALA A 70 -9.60 -3.83 -18.49
CA ALA A 70 -8.71 -2.73 -18.83
C ALA A 70 -7.22 -3.05 -18.53
N LYS A 71 -6.35 -2.52 -19.39
CA LYS A 71 -4.90 -2.56 -19.20
C LYS A 71 -4.44 -1.33 -18.44
N HIS A 72 -3.63 -1.55 -17.42
CA HIS A 72 -3.11 -0.49 -16.54
C HIS A 72 -1.61 -0.40 -16.66
N LYS A 73 -1.07 0.82 -16.65
CA LYS A 73 0.35 1.10 -16.89
C LYS A 73 1.00 1.71 -15.66
N VAL A 74 2.05 1.07 -15.14
CA VAL A 74 2.77 1.49 -13.94
C VAL A 74 4.27 1.56 -14.21
N ARG A 75 4.95 2.50 -13.56
CA ARG A 75 6.42 2.58 -13.54
C ARG A 75 6.93 2.00 -12.23
N LEU A 76 7.94 1.14 -12.30
CA LEU A 76 8.57 0.51 -11.14
C LEU A 76 9.79 1.28 -10.71
N PHE A 77 9.88 1.55 -9.41
CA PHE A 77 11.04 2.15 -8.79
C PHE A 77 12.24 1.20 -8.86
N ARG A 78 13.44 1.75 -9.02
CA ARG A 78 14.68 0.96 -9.02
C ARG A 78 14.93 0.20 -7.71
N SER A 79 14.36 0.65 -6.59
CA SER A 79 14.47 0.01 -5.28
C SER A 79 13.73 -1.33 -5.20
N ASP A 80 12.73 -1.55 -6.06
CA ASP A 80 11.88 -2.73 -6.04
C ASP A 80 12.51 -3.79 -6.97
N SER A 81 13.51 -4.49 -6.43
CA SER A 81 14.59 -5.17 -7.16
C SER A 81 14.24 -6.52 -7.84
N SER A 82 13.03 -6.70 -8.36
CA SER A 82 12.70 -7.91 -9.16
C SER A 82 12.43 -7.52 -10.60
N SER A 83 13.24 -8.01 -11.54
CA SER A 83 13.05 -7.79 -12.98
C SER A 83 11.70 -8.36 -13.42
N PRO A 84 10.70 -7.52 -13.79
CA PRO A 84 9.41 -8.01 -14.22
C PRO A 84 9.52 -8.63 -15.62
N PHE A 85 8.71 -9.64 -15.90
CA PHE A 85 8.62 -10.23 -17.25
C PHE A 85 7.17 -10.41 -17.69
N LYS A 86 6.96 -10.49 -19.00
CA LYS A 86 5.64 -10.72 -19.58
C LYS A 86 5.13 -12.10 -19.14
N GLY A 87 3.91 -12.13 -18.64
CA GLY A 87 3.23 -13.33 -18.19
C GLY A 87 3.34 -13.62 -16.70
N GLN A 88 4.17 -12.87 -15.98
CA GLN A 88 4.28 -12.95 -14.53
C GLN A 88 2.97 -12.56 -13.83
N GLU A 89 2.54 -13.38 -12.86
CA GLU A 89 1.44 -13.03 -11.96
C GLU A 89 1.93 -12.09 -10.84
N VAL A 90 1.19 -11.02 -10.63
CA VAL A 90 1.50 -9.97 -9.65
C VAL A 90 0.31 -9.71 -8.73
N GLY A 91 0.63 -9.35 -7.49
CA GLY A 91 -0.35 -8.89 -6.52
C GLY A 91 -0.67 -7.42 -6.76
N LEU A 92 -1.96 -7.11 -6.73
CA LEU A 92 -2.49 -5.78 -6.97
C LEU A 92 -3.35 -5.36 -5.79
N LYS A 93 -3.33 -4.06 -5.51
CA LYS A 93 -4.19 -3.43 -4.51
C LYS A 93 -4.86 -2.22 -5.12
N TYR A 94 -6.18 -2.12 -5.00
CA TYR A 94 -6.94 -0.96 -5.51
C TYR A 94 -7.99 -0.51 -4.50
N ARG A 95 -8.48 0.72 -4.63
CA ARG A 95 -9.47 1.27 -3.71
C ARG A 95 -10.87 0.79 -4.13
N LYS A 96 -11.67 0.27 -3.20
CA LYS A 96 -12.99 -0.30 -3.48
C LYS A 96 -13.94 0.68 -4.19
N ASN A 97 -13.81 1.97 -3.91
CA ASN A 97 -14.64 3.03 -4.49
C ASN A 97 -14.02 3.70 -5.73
N ASP A 98 -12.77 3.36 -6.04
CA ASP A 98 -12.06 3.86 -7.21
C ASP A 98 -11.14 2.77 -7.74
N ILE A 99 -11.68 1.97 -8.65
CA ILE A 99 -10.95 0.86 -9.26
C ILE A 99 -9.77 1.39 -10.08
N GLN A 100 -9.75 2.65 -10.51
CA GLN A 100 -8.67 3.20 -11.34
C GLN A 100 -7.33 3.33 -10.59
N ASP A 101 -7.37 3.42 -9.25
CA ASP A 101 -6.19 3.55 -8.40
C ASP A 101 -5.55 2.19 -8.06
N PHE A 102 -4.96 1.53 -9.06
CA PHE A 102 -4.24 0.29 -8.86
C PHE A 102 -2.76 0.51 -8.46
N VAL A 103 -2.36 -0.16 -7.38
CA VAL A 103 -0.98 -0.20 -6.88
C VAL A 103 -0.45 -1.63 -7.00
N LEU A 104 0.75 -1.76 -7.58
CA LEU A 104 1.47 -3.03 -7.62
C LEU A 104 2.04 -3.35 -6.24
N LEU A 105 1.73 -4.53 -5.70
CA LEU A 105 2.24 -4.99 -4.41
C LEU A 105 3.51 -5.83 -4.51
N GLY A 106 3.72 -6.49 -5.65
CA GLY A 106 4.88 -7.35 -5.89
C GLY A 106 4.53 -8.64 -6.65
N ALA A 107 5.56 -9.41 -7.00
CA ALA A 107 5.42 -10.70 -7.67
C ALA A 107 4.83 -11.77 -6.73
N LEU A 108 3.80 -12.52 -7.15
CA LEU A 108 3.11 -13.48 -6.28
C LEU A 108 3.66 -14.91 -6.32
N LYS A 109 4.48 -15.26 -7.32
CA LYS A 109 5.26 -16.51 -7.34
C LYS A 109 6.28 -16.48 -8.47
N TYR A 110 7.47 -17.03 -8.21
CA TYR A 110 8.44 -17.37 -9.25
C TYR A 110 7.81 -18.42 -10.18
N MET A 111 7.45 -18.01 -11.40
CA MET A 111 7.36 -18.95 -12.51
C MET A 111 8.79 -19.43 -12.80
N PRO A 112 9.04 -20.74 -12.95
CA PRO A 112 10.37 -21.24 -13.26
C PRO A 112 10.87 -20.58 -14.55
N GLU A 113 12.17 -20.23 -14.58
CA GLU A 113 12.82 -19.55 -15.71
C GLU A 113 12.60 -20.23 -17.07
N SER A 114 12.24 -21.52 -17.07
CA SER A 114 11.89 -22.30 -18.27
C SER A 114 10.65 -21.80 -19.03
N VAL A 115 9.83 -20.91 -18.43
CA VAL A 115 8.64 -20.31 -19.07
C VAL A 115 8.91 -18.86 -19.53
N GLN A 116 10.11 -18.33 -19.30
CA GLN A 116 10.50 -17.02 -19.82
C GLN A 116 10.75 -17.13 -21.32
N ASP A 117 9.74 -16.77 -22.10
CA ASP A 117 9.84 -16.64 -23.55
C ASP A 117 10.86 -15.52 -23.87
N LYS A 118 12.06 -15.92 -24.27
CA LYS A 118 13.12 -15.02 -24.74
C LYS A 118 12.78 -14.60 -26.17
N SER A 119 11.80 -13.70 -26.31
CA SER A 119 11.51 -13.01 -27.57
C SER A 119 11.83 -11.54 -27.46
#